data_AF-A0A7S4VGE4-F1
#
_entry.id   AF-A0A7S4VGE4-F1
#
_cell.length_a   1.000
_cell.length_b   1.000
_cell.length_c   1.000
_cell.angle_alpha   90.00
_cell.angle_beta   90.00
_cell.angle_gamma   90.00
#
_symmetry.space_group_name_H-M   'P 1'
#
loop_
_entity.id
_entity.type
_entity.pdbx_description
1 polymer ?
#
loop_
_entity_poly.entity_id
_entity_poly.type
_entity_poly.pdbx_seq_one_letter_code
_entity_poly.pdbx_strand_id
1 'polypeptide(L)'
;ECDLSPMGGGGKGMRLVYTEHEFLSALESCQREALNSFGDSNVLLEKYLIDPRHVEVQIVADSHGNCLYLHERDCSLQRRHQKILEEAPASYLSSSIRQQMGDMAVKAANAVQYVNAGTVEFLFDSTSDDFYFCEMNTRLQVEHPITELITGVDLVE
;
A
#
# COMPACT_ATOMS: atom_id res chain seq x y z
N GLU A 1 0.28 -15.06 5.71
CA GLU A 1 -1.12 -14.61 5.81
C GLU A 1 -1.84 -15.01 4.54
N CYS A 2 -3.01 -15.62 4.63
CA CYS A 2 -3.89 -15.76 3.46
C CYS A 2 -4.82 -14.56 3.43
N ASP A 3 -4.71 -13.71 2.41
CA ASP A 3 -5.63 -12.60 2.19
C ASP A 3 -6.81 -13.06 1.31
N LEU A 4 -7.99 -12.50 1.57
CA LEU A 4 -9.13 -12.65 0.68
C LEU A 4 -8.79 -12.02 -0.66
N SER A 5 -9.29 -12.65 -1.73
CA SER A 5 -9.58 -12.12 -3.07
C SER A 5 -9.02 -10.72 -3.41
N PRO A 6 -8.47 -10.51 -4.63
CA PRO A 6 -8.05 -9.19 -5.14
C PRO A 6 -9.11 -8.05 -5.11
N MET A 7 -10.33 -8.32 -4.63
CA MET A 7 -11.45 -7.39 -4.49
C MET A 7 -11.78 -6.99 -3.03
N GLY A 8 -11.06 -7.52 -2.03
CA GLY A 8 -11.32 -7.27 -0.61
C GLY A 8 -10.52 -6.11 -0.03
N GLY A 9 -11.17 -5.00 0.32
CA GLY A 9 -10.58 -3.91 1.09
C GLY A 9 -11.03 -3.92 2.56
N GLY A 10 -10.16 -3.49 3.49
CA GLY A 10 -10.53 -3.22 4.89
C GLY A 10 -10.40 -4.38 5.87
N GLY A 11 -9.55 -5.37 5.57
CA GLY A 11 -9.11 -6.40 6.52
C GLY A 11 -10.13 -7.48 6.90
N LYS A 12 -11.14 -7.72 6.06
CA LYS A 12 -12.08 -8.84 6.24
C LYS A 12 -11.53 -10.11 5.59
N GLY A 13 -11.70 -11.24 6.29
CA GLY A 13 -11.33 -12.60 5.87
C GLY A 13 -9.85 -12.93 5.71
N MET A 14 -8.96 -12.10 6.23
CA MET A 14 -7.55 -12.46 6.39
C MET A 14 -7.39 -13.52 7.48
N ARG A 15 -6.40 -14.42 7.33
CA ARG A 15 -6.00 -15.38 8.37
C ARG A 15 -4.48 -15.42 8.52
N LEU A 16 -4.04 -15.22 9.77
CA LEU A 16 -2.65 -15.47 10.18
C LEU A 16 -2.44 -16.97 10.39
N VAL A 17 -1.36 -17.47 9.81
CA VAL A 17 -0.93 -18.86 9.86
C VAL A 17 0.52 -18.85 10.28
N TYR A 18 0.83 -19.44 11.44
CA TYR A 18 2.18 -19.48 11.98
C TYR A 18 2.90 -20.80 11.68
N THR A 19 2.13 -21.86 11.44
CA THR A 19 2.67 -23.20 11.19
C THR A 19 2.02 -23.84 9.96
N GLU A 20 2.75 -24.74 9.29
CA GLU A 20 2.26 -25.46 8.11
C GLU A 20 0.98 -26.26 8.40
N HIS A 21 0.86 -26.81 9.63
CA HIS A 21 -0.30 -27.59 10.04
C HIS A 21 -1.60 -26.76 10.09
N GLU A 22 -1.52 -25.47 10.36
CA GLU A 22 -2.68 -24.56 10.40
C GLU A 22 -3.16 -24.15 8.99
N PHE A 23 -2.28 -24.26 7.99
CA PHE A 23 -2.47 -23.63 6.68
C PHE A 23 -3.72 -24.10 5.95
N LEU A 24 -3.91 -25.40 5.79
CA LEU A 24 -5.05 -25.94 5.02
C LEU A 24 -6.40 -25.55 5.62
N SER A 25 -6.52 -25.62 6.96
CA SER A 25 -7.75 -25.22 7.65
C SER A 25 -8.02 -23.72 7.52
N ALA A 26 -6.98 -22.89 7.58
CA ALA A 26 -7.10 -21.45 7.40
C ALA A 26 -7.51 -21.11 5.96
N LEU A 27 -6.87 -21.75 4.98
CA LEU A 27 -7.15 -21.60 3.56
C LEU A 27 -8.61 -21.91 3.23
N GLU A 28 -9.13 -23.07 3.64
CA GLU A 28 -10.54 -23.43 3.41
C GLU A 28 -11.51 -22.43 4.05
N SER A 29 -11.16 -21.91 5.24
CA SER A 29 -11.95 -20.90 5.93
C SER A 29 -12.01 -19.59 5.14
N CYS A 30 -10.85 -19.09 4.67
CA CYS A 30 -10.74 -17.92 3.81
C CYS A 30 -11.55 -18.10 2.53
N GLN A 31 -11.38 -19.21 1.80
CA GLN A 31 -12.08 -19.47 0.53
C GLN A 31 -13.60 -19.48 0.69
N ARG A 32 -14.12 -20.05 1.79
CA ARG A 32 -15.56 -20.01 2.09
C ARG A 32 -16.05 -18.59 2.37
N GLU A 33 -15.30 -17.81 3.15
CA GLU A 33 -15.66 -16.42 3.45
C GLU A 33 -15.61 -15.54 2.19
N ALA A 34 -14.59 -15.73 1.35
CA ALA A 34 -14.41 -15.09 0.05
C ALA A 34 -15.62 -15.35 -0.86
N LEU A 35 -15.97 -16.63 -1.03
CA LEU A 35 -17.07 -17.05 -1.89
C LEU A 35 -18.41 -16.49 -1.43
N ASN A 36 -18.66 -16.51 -0.10
CA ASN A 36 -19.90 -16.00 0.47
C ASN A 36 -20.02 -14.47 0.38
N SER A 37 -18.90 -13.75 0.46
CA SER A 37 -18.89 -12.28 0.51
C SER A 37 -18.79 -11.64 -0.87
N PHE A 38 -18.05 -12.27 -1.78
CA PHE A 38 -17.63 -11.69 -3.06
C PHE A 38 -17.94 -12.58 -4.27
N GLY A 39 -18.42 -13.82 -4.06
CA GLY A 39 -18.68 -14.77 -5.15
C GLY A 39 -17.42 -15.34 -5.79
N ASP A 40 -16.24 -15.10 -5.21
CA ASP A 40 -14.94 -15.57 -5.68
C ASP A 40 -14.19 -16.25 -4.52
N SER A 41 -13.66 -17.45 -4.77
CA SER A 41 -12.87 -18.23 -3.79
C SER A 41 -11.37 -18.06 -3.94
N ASN A 42 -10.89 -17.19 -4.83
CA ASN A 42 -9.46 -16.89 -4.95
C ASN A 42 -8.94 -16.23 -3.67
N VAL A 43 -7.73 -16.63 -3.27
CA VAL A 43 -7.02 -16.08 -2.11
C VAL A 43 -5.56 -15.87 -2.47
N LEU A 44 -4.93 -14.90 -1.80
CA LEU A 44 -3.50 -14.62 -1.92
C LEU A 44 -2.78 -15.14 -0.67
N LEU A 45 -1.52 -15.57 -0.81
CA LEU A 45 -0.67 -15.93 0.31
C LEU A 45 0.51 -14.97 0.36
N GLU A 46 0.63 -14.26 1.47
CA GLU A 46 1.62 -13.21 1.67
C GLU A 46 2.44 -13.42 2.95
N LYS A 47 3.63 -12.82 2.99
CA LYS A 47 4.46 -12.78 4.20
C LYS A 47 3.81 -11.81 5.19
N TYR A 48 3.54 -12.27 6.40
CA TYR A 48 3.05 -11.39 7.46
C TYR A 48 4.23 -10.60 8.08
N LEU A 49 4.06 -9.28 8.17
CA LEU A 49 4.97 -8.39 8.88
C LEU A 49 4.35 -8.08 10.25
N ILE A 50 5.14 -8.18 11.33
CA ILE A 50 4.62 -8.14 12.71
C ILE A 50 4.23 -6.72 13.13
N ASP A 51 5.07 -5.74 12.82
CA ASP A 51 4.85 -4.33 13.15
C ASP A 51 5.26 -3.44 11.95
N PRO A 52 4.59 -3.60 10.79
CA PRO A 52 4.92 -2.82 9.61
C PRO A 52 4.43 -1.38 9.75
N ARG A 53 5.21 -0.46 9.22
CA ARG A 53 4.76 0.90 8.94
C ARG A 53 4.08 0.92 7.58
N HIS A 54 2.96 1.63 7.47
CA HIS A 54 2.29 1.86 6.20
C HIS A 54 2.83 3.17 5.61
N VAL A 55 3.64 3.06 4.56
CA VAL A 55 4.28 4.19 3.88
C VAL A 55 3.77 4.24 2.46
N GLU A 56 3.38 5.42 2.00
CA GLU A 56 2.86 5.56 0.66
C GLU A 56 3.51 6.72 -0.09
N VAL A 57 3.71 6.57 -1.38
CA VAL A 57 4.41 7.55 -2.22
C VAL A 57 3.42 8.18 -3.19
N GLN A 58 3.32 9.51 -3.15
CA GLN A 58 2.55 10.26 -4.12
C GLN A 58 3.26 10.24 -5.47
N ILE A 59 2.54 9.95 -6.54
CA ILE A 59 3.03 10.06 -7.92
C ILE A 59 2.12 10.94 -8.76
N VAL A 60 2.71 11.56 -9.78
CA VAL A 60 2.01 12.30 -10.83
C VAL A 60 2.64 11.91 -12.16
N ALA A 61 1.80 11.51 -13.11
CA ALA A 61 2.24 11.11 -14.45
C ALA A 61 1.41 11.80 -15.54
N ASP A 62 2.05 12.11 -16.67
CA ASP A 62 1.41 12.74 -17.82
C ASP A 62 1.22 11.79 -19.01
N SER A 63 0.49 12.23 -20.02
CA SER A 63 0.26 11.47 -21.26
C SER A 63 1.47 11.45 -22.21
N HIS A 64 2.58 12.08 -21.84
CA HIS A 64 3.83 12.13 -22.60
C HIS A 64 4.88 11.13 -22.08
N GLY A 65 4.54 10.36 -21.03
CA GLY A 65 5.42 9.36 -20.43
C GLY A 65 6.34 9.92 -19.36
N ASN A 66 6.09 11.15 -18.87
CA ASN A 66 6.76 11.67 -17.70
C ASN A 66 6.05 11.19 -16.44
N CYS A 67 6.81 10.78 -15.43
CA CYS A 67 6.30 10.42 -14.11
C CYS A 67 7.27 10.89 -13.04
N LEU A 68 6.73 11.56 -12.03
CA LEU A 68 7.46 12.08 -10.87
C LEU A 68 6.81 11.55 -9.59
N TYR A 69 7.59 11.47 -8.52
CA TYR A 69 7.07 11.26 -7.17
C TYR A 69 7.18 12.53 -6.33
N LEU A 70 6.24 12.73 -5.41
CA LEU A 70 6.13 13.90 -4.54
C LEU A 70 6.20 13.49 -3.07
N HIS A 71 7.37 13.01 -2.67
CA HIS A 71 7.62 12.46 -1.34
C HIS A 71 6.65 11.33 -0.93
N GLU A 72 6.85 10.86 0.29
CA GLU A 72 6.06 9.85 0.95
C GLU A 72 5.20 10.42 2.09
N ARG A 73 4.21 9.63 2.50
CA ARG A 73 3.40 9.85 3.69
C ARG A 73 3.48 8.63 4.60
N ASP A 74 3.53 8.85 5.91
CA ASP A 74 3.30 7.81 6.92
C ASP A 74 1.82 7.75 7.26
N CYS A 75 1.19 6.61 7.00
CA CYS A 75 -0.21 6.32 7.31
C CYS A 75 -0.35 5.15 8.28
N SER A 76 0.68 4.88 9.10
CA SER A 76 0.73 3.74 10.01
C SER A 76 -0.30 3.83 11.15
N LEU A 77 -0.73 5.03 11.54
CA LEU A 77 -1.71 5.18 12.61
C LEU A 77 -3.12 4.86 12.10
N GLN A 78 -3.50 3.59 12.26
CA GLN A 78 -4.77 3.07 11.75
C GLN A 78 -5.64 2.49 12.88
N ARG A 79 -6.96 2.57 12.70
CA ARG A 79 -7.93 1.87 13.57
C ARG A 79 -8.83 1.03 12.70
N ARG A 80 -8.83 -0.30 12.92
CA ARG A 80 -9.62 -1.25 12.11
C ARG A 80 -9.35 -1.11 10.60
N HIS A 81 -8.06 -1.01 10.23
CA HIS A 81 -7.61 -0.85 8.84
C HIS A 81 -8.10 0.43 8.14
N GLN A 82 -8.38 1.48 8.93
CA GLN A 82 -8.69 2.81 8.42
C GLN A 82 -7.64 3.79 8.91
N LYS A 83 -7.05 4.58 8.00
CA LYS A 83 -6.10 5.64 8.32
C LYS A 83 -6.79 6.70 9.21
N ILE A 84 -6.14 7.05 10.31
CA ILE A 84 -6.65 7.98 11.33
C ILE A 84 -5.83 9.26 11.36
N LEU A 85 -4.53 9.14 11.12
CA LEU A 85 -3.59 10.24 11.08
C LEU A 85 -2.50 9.91 10.08
N GLU A 86 -2.20 10.90 9.25
CA GLU A 86 -1.22 10.84 8.20
C GLU A 86 -0.22 11.98 8.37
N GLU A 87 1.06 11.70 8.14
CA GLU A 87 2.15 12.68 8.25
C GLU A 87 3.03 12.67 6.99
N ALA A 88 3.55 13.84 6.61
CA ALA A 88 4.46 13.99 5.49
C ALA A 88 5.60 14.97 5.84
N PRO A 89 6.87 14.66 5.52
CA PRO A 89 7.39 13.35 5.13
C PRO A 89 7.45 12.37 6.31
N ALA A 90 7.69 11.09 6.04
CA ALA A 90 7.90 10.07 7.08
C ALA A 90 9.26 10.28 7.76
N SER A 91 9.24 10.84 8.99
CA SER A 91 10.43 11.33 9.69
C SER A 91 11.49 10.25 10.02
N TYR A 92 11.08 8.99 10.12
CA TYR A 92 11.96 7.86 10.44
C TYR A 92 12.68 7.28 9.20
N LEU A 93 12.28 7.65 7.99
CA LEU A 93 12.93 7.14 6.78
C LEU A 93 14.23 7.90 6.50
N SER A 94 15.30 7.12 6.31
CA SER A 94 16.56 7.63 5.78
C SER A 94 16.37 8.18 4.36
N SER A 95 17.24 9.09 3.94
CA SER A 95 17.19 9.66 2.58
C SER A 95 17.35 8.59 1.50
N SER A 96 18.13 7.54 1.75
CA SER A 96 18.33 6.44 0.82
C SER A 96 17.08 5.59 0.64
N ILE A 97 16.39 5.22 1.72
CA ILE A 97 15.16 4.42 1.65
C ILE A 97 14.05 5.23 0.98
N ARG A 98 13.92 6.52 1.35
CA ARG A 98 12.98 7.44 0.70
C ARG A 98 13.18 7.50 -0.81
N GLN A 99 14.43 7.65 -1.27
CA GLN A 99 14.73 7.68 -2.70
C GLN A 99 14.39 6.34 -3.37
N GLN A 100 14.73 5.21 -2.75
CA GLN A 100 14.42 3.88 -3.28
C GLN A 100 12.91 3.64 -3.42
N MET A 101 12.11 4.05 -2.43
CA MET A 101 10.65 3.97 -2.49
C MET A 101 10.09 4.86 -3.60
N GLY A 102 10.59 6.09 -3.73
CA GLY A 102 10.22 7.02 -4.80
C GLY A 102 10.50 6.47 -6.21
N ASP A 103 11.71 5.97 -6.42
CA ASP A 103 12.13 5.37 -7.68
C ASP A 103 11.30 4.13 -8.01
N MET A 104 10.98 3.31 -7.00
CA MET A 104 10.12 2.13 -7.17
C MET A 104 8.68 2.52 -7.54
N ALA A 105 8.12 3.56 -6.91
CA ALA A 105 6.79 4.05 -7.21
C ALA A 105 6.68 4.57 -8.66
N VAL A 106 7.66 5.35 -9.12
CA VAL A 106 7.73 5.80 -10.52
C VAL A 106 7.88 4.63 -11.48
N LYS A 107 8.72 3.64 -11.13
CA LYS A 107 8.88 2.43 -11.94
C LYS A 107 7.57 1.63 -12.05
N ALA A 108 6.82 1.50 -10.96
CA ALA A 108 5.52 0.83 -10.95
C ALA A 108 4.51 1.56 -11.85
N ALA A 109 4.40 2.89 -11.72
CA ALA A 109 3.53 3.73 -12.55
C ALA A 109 3.87 3.63 -14.04
N ASN A 110 5.15 3.71 -14.39
CA ASN A 110 5.61 3.60 -15.79
C ASN A 110 5.34 2.21 -16.38
N ALA A 111 5.45 1.14 -15.58
CA ALA A 111 5.19 -0.23 -16.05
C ALA A 111 3.74 -0.44 -16.51
N VAL A 112 2.81 0.34 -15.95
CA VAL A 112 1.38 0.31 -16.32
C VAL A 112 0.94 1.51 -17.17
N GLN A 113 1.90 2.32 -17.64
CA GLN A 113 1.64 3.53 -18.43
C GLN A 113 0.63 4.47 -17.72
N TYR A 114 0.80 4.63 -16.40
CA TYR A 114 -0.10 5.44 -15.58
C TYR A 114 -0.14 6.90 -16.04
N VAL A 115 -1.30 7.53 -15.88
CA VAL A 115 -1.54 8.95 -16.15
C VAL A 115 -2.38 9.50 -15.01
N ASN A 116 -2.19 10.78 -14.68
CA ASN A 116 -2.82 11.51 -13.57
C ASN A 116 -2.09 11.29 -12.23
N ALA A 117 -2.65 11.82 -11.14
CA ALA A 117 -2.19 11.62 -9.78
C ALA A 117 -2.59 10.23 -9.25
N GLY A 118 -1.72 9.61 -8.47
CA GLY A 118 -1.98 8.33 -7.81
C GLY A 118 -1.05 8.12 -6.64
N THR A 119 -1.26 7.02 -5.91
CA THR A 119 -0.41 6.68 -4.78
C THR A 119 0.03 5.23 -4.87
N VAL A 120 1.30 4.97 -4.60
CA VAL A 120 1.85 3.62 -4.46
C VAL A 120 2.09 3.34 -2.98
N GLU A 121 1.43 2.31 -2.44
CA GLU A 121 1.48 1.94 -1.03
C GLU A 121 2.50 0.83 -0.78
N PHE A 122 3.24 0.97 0.31
CA PHE A 122 4.27 0.06 0.78
C PHE A 122 4.07 -0.29 2.25
N LEU A 123 4.44 -1.51 2.62
CA LEU A 123 4.71 -1.88 4.00
C LEU A 123 6.22 -1.80 4.25
N PHE A 124 6.62 -1.06 5.28
CA PHE A 124 8.01 -0.90 5.70
C PHE A 124 8.26 -1.62 7.02
N ASP A 125 9.24 -2.51 7.05
CA ASP A 125 9.67 -3.22 8.26
C ASP A 125 10.85 -2.47 8.90
N SER A 126 10.55 -1.74 9.98
CA SER A 126 11.55 -0.97 10.74
C SER A 126 12.65 -1.79 11.41
N THR A 127 12.53 -3.13 11.47
CA THR A 127 13.56 -4.00 12.03
C THR A 127 14.63 -4.36 10.99
N SER A 128 14.20 -4.55 9.74
CA SER A 128 15.07 -4.98 8.64
C SER A 128 15.45 -3.84 7.68
N ASP A 129 14.79 -2.68 7.79
CA ASP A 129 14.81 -1.60 6.79
C ASP A 129 14.35 -2.03 5.39
N ASP A 130 13.64 -3.17 5.29
CA ASP A 130 13.03 -3.64 4.05
C ASP A 130 11.66 -2.98 3.83
N PHE A 131 11.28 -2.82 2.56
CA PHE A 131 9.93 -2.41 2.17
C PHE A 131 9.36 -3.27 1.06
N TYR A 132 8.05 -3.39 1.05
CA TYR A 132 7.31 -4.30 0.19
C TYR A 132 6.13 -3.54 -0.42
N PHE A 133 5.97 -3.62 -1.74
CA PHE A 133 4.80 -3.07 -2.44
C PHE A 133 3.53 -3.79 -1.97
N CYS A 134 2.47 -3.02 -1.73
CA CYS A 134 1.14 -3.55 -1.40
C CYS A 134 0.16 -3.29 -2.54
N GLU A 135 -0.17 -2.03 -2.77
CA GLU A 135 -1.18 -1.65 -3.75
C GLU A 135 -0.86 -0.32 -4.42
N MET A 136 -1.63 -0.02 -5.46
CA MET A 136 -1.60 1.28 -6.11
C MET A 136 -3.01 1.85 -6.15
N ASN A 137 -3.21 2.97 -5.48
CA ASN A 137 -4.45 3.74 -5.54
C ASN A 137 -4.43 4.64 -6.79
N THR A 138 -5.23 4.26 -7.79
CA THR A 138 -5.31 4.96 -9.09
C THR A 138 -6.24 6.18 -9.04
N ARG A 139 -6.16 6.95 -7.96
CA ARG A 139 -6.96 8.13 -7.68
C ARG A 139 -6.25 9.00 -6.65
N LEU A 140 -6.63 10.27 -6.57
CA LEU A 140 -6.23 11.14 -5.47
C LEU A 140 -6.81 10.61 -4.14
N GLN A 141 -6.01 10.69 -3.08
CA GLN A 141 -6.38 10.23 -1.73
C GLN A 141 -6.77 11.40 -0.82
N VAL A 142 -7.39 11.08 0.32
CA VAL A 142 -7.92 12.10 1.26
C VAL A 142 -6.78 12.94 1.86
N GLU A 143 -5.65 12.28 2.08
CA GLU A 143 -4.43 12.76 2.70
C GLU A 143 -3.47 13.47 1.70
N HIS A 144 -3.89 13.77 0.47
CA HIS A 144 -3.06 14.56 -0.45
C HIS A 144 -2.65 15.97 0.07
N PRO A 145 -3.45 16.70 0.89
CA PRO A 145 -3.10 18.08 1.26
C PRO A 145 -1.80 18.21 2.07
N ILE A 146 -1.38 17.17 2.80
CA ILE A 146 -0.09 17.20 3.51
C ILE A 146 1.10 17.08 2.54
N THR A 147 0.93 16.39 1.40
CA THR A 147 1.91 16.40 0.31
C THR A 147 1.96 17.78 -0.36
N GLU A 148 0.80 18.38 -0.65
CA GLU A 148 0.73 19.73 -1.22
C GLU A 148 1.43 20.75 -0.32
N LEU A 149 1.20 20.67 1.00
CA LEU A 149 1.79 21.58 1.97
C LEU A 149 3.33 21.56 1.97
N ILE A 150 3.94 20.37 1.88
CA ILE A 150 5.41 20.25 1.93
C ILE A 150 6.08 20.49 0.57
N THR A 151 5.34 20.35 -0.52
CA THR A 151 5.89 20.50 -1.89
C THR A 151 5.54 21.83 -2.55
N GLY A 152 4.46 22.48 -2.13
CA GLY A 152 3.87 23.64 -2.80
C GLY A 152 3.18 23.31 -4.13
N VAL A 153 2.93 22.03 -4.42
CA VAL A 153 2.26 21.56 -5.64
C VAL A 153 0.78 21.33 -5.34
N ASP A 154 -0.12 21.94 -6.10
CA ASP A 154 -1.56 21.63 -6.08
C ASP A 154 -1.80 20.37 -6.93
N LEU A 155 -2.42 19.35 -6.34
CA LEU A 155 -2.62 18.03 -6.96
C LEU A 155 -4.01 17.88 -7.59
N VAL A 156 -4.89 18.87 -7.44
CA VAL A 156 -6.26 18.85 -7.95
C VAL A 156 -6.38 19.60 -9.28
N GLU A 157 -5.55 20.63 -9.51
CA GLU A 157 -5.50 21.42 -10.75
C GLU A 157 -5.00 20.62 -11.98
#